data_AF-A0A432QRU0-F1
#
_entry.id   AF-A0A432QRU0-F1
#
_cell.length_a   1.000
_cell.length_b   1.000
_cell.length_c   1.000
_cell.angle_alpha   90.00
_cell.angle_beta   90.00
_cell.angle_gamma   90.00
#
_symmetry.space_group_name_H-M   'P 1'
#
loop_
_entity.id
_entity.type
_entity.pdbx_description
1 polymer ?
#
loop_
_entity_poly.entity_id
_entity_poly.type
_entity_poly.pdbx_seq_one_letter_code
_entity_poly.pdbx_strand_id
1 'polypeptide(L)'
;MSYTTPIYDRDAADIAAQNSKAFWNVADWARVYNNTTEARDAINSALGITTVTLDALTTPTTADIPTASELNGIPTNIERLRSWLATNAPIADDDFVEIKDDYSAGQSETAPDYIAVNSWEKVIDLIYQIYKSPYTADTPPITGVAVCGEYNLGFE
;
A
#
# COMPACT_ATOMS: atom_id res chain seq x y z
N MET A 1 -0.45 -2.18 16.22
CA MET A 1 -0.81 -0.80 16.64
C MET A 1 -2.19 -0.54 16.04
N SER A 2 -2.60 0.70 15.78
CA SER A 2 -3.79 0.96 14.97
C SER A 2 -3.38 1.67 13.69
N TYR A 3 -3.97 1.27 12.57
CA TYR A 3 -3.83 1.99 11.30
C TYR A 3 -4.22 3.46 11.48
N THR A 4 -3.37 4.35 10.97
CA THR A 4 -3.55 5.81 11.06
C THR A 4 -3.89 6.34 9.67
N THR A 5 -4.82 7.29 9.57
CA THR A 5 -5.22 7.85 8.28
C THR A 5 -4.01 8.38 7.51
N PRO A 6 -3.78 7.92 6.27
CA PRO A 6 -2.67 8.35 5.46
C PRO A 6 -2.83 9.81 5.00
N ILE A 7 -1.71 10.44 4.69
CA ILE A 7 -1.64 11.73 4.04
C ILE A 7 -1.06 11.47 2.66
N TYR A 8 -1.86 11.66 1.62
CA TYR A 8 -1.44 11.49 0.22
C TYR A 8 -1.81 12.68 -0.66
N ASP A 9 -2.21 13.79 -0.05
CA ASP A 9 -2.64 15.02 -0.70
C ASP A 9 -1.67 16.18 -0.44
N ARG A 10 -0.39 15.89 -0.15
CA ARG A 10 0.64 16.93 -0.02
C ARG A 10 0.83 17.64 -1.35
N ASP A 11 0.88 18.96 -1.33
CA ASP A 11 1.08 19.76 -2.53
C ASP A 11 2.11 20.89 -2.35
N ALA A 12 2.36 21.64 -3.44
CA ALA A 12 3.28 22.77 -3.41
C ALA A 12 2.77 23.94 -2.56
N ALA A 13 1.45 24.06 -2.36
CA ALA A 13 0.87 25.09 -1.52
C ALA A 13 1.12 24.80 -0.03
N ASP A 14 1.12 23.53 0.38
CA ASP A 14 1.53 23.11 1.72
C ASP A 14 2.97 23.54 2.01
N ILE A 15 3.88 23.31 1.06
CA ILE A 15 5.30 23.71 1.17
C ILE A 15 5.42 25.23 1.28
N ALA A 16 4.70 25.98 0.43
CA ALA A 16 4.71 27.44 0.47
C ALA A 16 4.14 27.99 1.79
N ALA A 17 3.12 27.34 2.35
CA ALA A 17 2.50 27.71 3.61
C ALA A 17 3.25 27.21 4.85
N GLN A 18 4.25 26.33 4.69
CA GLN A 18 5.01 25.69 5.77
C GLN A 18 4.11 25.06 6.85
N ASN A 19 3.01 24.46 6.43
CA ASN A 19 2.06 23.84 7.35
C ASN A 19 2.56 22.44 7.80
N SER A 20 1.75 21.73 8.57
CA SER A 20 2.09 20.40 9.08
C SER A 20 2.28 19.33 8.01
N LYS A 21 1.83 19.55 6.77
CA LYS A 21 2.01 18.65 5.62
C LYS A 21 3.27 18.96 4.81
N ALA A 22 3.85 20.15 5.00
CA ALA A 22 4.97 20.67 4.22
C ALA A 22 6.27 19.88 4.40
N PHE A 23 6.48 19.30 5.59
CA PHE A 23 7.74 18.66 5.95
C PHE A 23 7.52 17.24 6.43
N TRP A 24 8.34 16.34 5.90
CA TRP A 24 8.44 14.97 6.38
C TRP A 24 9.16 14.93 7.73
N ASN A 25 8.51 14.41 8.76
CA ASN A 25 9.03 14.34 10.12
C ASN A 25 8.94 12.94 10.74
N VAL A 26 9.38 12.80 11.99
CA VAL A 26 9.38 11.51 12.72
C VAL A 26 7.97 10.92 12.88
N ALA A 27 6.94 11.76 13.01
CA ALA A 27 5.56 11.29 13.09
C ALA A 27 5.05 10.75 11.74
N ASP A 28 5.45 11.37 10.62
CA ASP A 28 5.17 10.82 9.29
C ASP A 28 5.85 9.47 9.09
N TRP A 29 7.12 9.36 9.48
CA TRP A 29 7.83 8.09 9.43
C TRP A 29 7.13 7.00 10.24
N ALA A 30 6.81 7.29 11.50
CA ALA A 30 6.12 6.35 12.38
C ALA A 30 4.77 5.94 11.80
N ARG A 31 4.01 6.89 11.23
CA ARG A 31 2.74 6.61 10.56
C ARG A 31 2.92 5.64 9.40
N VAL A 32 3.80 5.96 8.46
CA VAL A 32 4.00 5.14 7.26
C VAL A 32 4.52 3.75 7.64
N TYR A 33 5.51 3.66 8.51
CA TYR A 33 6.01 2.37 9.03
C TYR A 33 4.89 1.52 9.68
N ASN A 34 4.08 2.14 10.55
CA ASN A 34 2.99 1.44 11.21
C ASN A 34 1.94 0.98 10.20
N ASN A 35 1.54 1.85 9.28
CA ASN A 35 0.56 1.51 8.25
C ASN A 35 1.06 0.39 7.32
N THR A 36 2.34 0.38 6.94
CA THR A 36 2.96 -0.72 6.19
C THR A 36 2.86 -2.04 6.95
N THR A 37 3.11 -2.01 8.26
CA THR A 37 2.99 -3.19 9.13
C THR A 37 1.54 -3.68 9.24
N GLU A 38 0.59 -2.77 9.42
CA GLU A 38 -0.85 -3.08 9.49
C GLU A 38 -1.38 -3.59 8.15
N ALA A 39 -0.89 -3.06 7.02
CA ALA A 39 -1.19 -3.54 5.67
C ALA A 39 -0.70 -4.98 5.46
N ARG A 40 0.54 -5.28 5.86
CA ARG A 40 1.05 -6.66 5.88
C ARG A 40 0.18 -7.57 6.74
N ASP A 41 -0.18 -7.13 7.94
CA ASP A 41 -0.96 -7.95 8.87
C ASP A 41 -2.39 -8.19 8.37
N ALA A 42 -2.98 -7.22 7.66
CA ALA A 42 -4.26 -7.38 6.97
C ALA A 42 -4.18 -8.46 5.87
N ILE A 43 -3.15 -8.43 5.01
CA ILE A 43 -2.92 -9.47 3.99
C ILE A 43 -2.78 -10.85 4.65
N ASN A 44 -1.89 -10.96 5.63
CA ASN A 44 -1.61 -12.22 6.33
C ASN A 44 -2.87 -12.79 6.98
N SER A 45 -3.67 -11.92 7.62
CA SER A 45 -4.93 -12.31 8.26
C SER A 45 -5.99 -12.74 7.25
N ALA A 46 -6.16 -11.99 6.15
CA ALA A 46 -7.17 -12.27 5.14
C ALA A 46 -6.89 -13.57 4.37
N LEU A 47 -5.62 -13.87 4.13
CA LEU A 47 -5.21 -15.05 3.35
C LEU A 47 -4.79 -16.24 4.22
N GLY A 48 -4.68 -16.07 5.54
CA GLY A 48 -4.25 -17.11 6.46
C GLY A 48 -2.81 -17.57 6.24
N ILE A 49 -1.94 -16.67 5.79
CA ILE A 49 -0.53 -16.95 5.44
C ILE A 49 0.42 -16.03 6.20
N THR A 50 1.72 -16.32 6.15
CA THR A 50 2.78 -15.47 6.72
C THR A 50 3.93 -15.32 5.74
N THR A 51 3.61 -14.92 4.51
CA THR A 51 4.56 -14.96 3.38
C THR A 51 5.31 -13.65 3.18
N VAL A 52 4.69 -12.50 3.47
CA VAL A 52 5.35 -11.21 3.23
C VAL A 52 6.22 -10.84 4.42
N THR A 53 7.53 -11.01 4.25
CA THR A 53 8.54 -10.59 5.23
C THR A 53 9.00 -9.17 4.91
N LEU A 54 8.84 -8.28 5.88
CA LEU A 54 9.37 -6.92 5.84
C LEU A 54 10.75 -6.89 6.49
N ASP A 55 11.63 -6.07 5.96
CA ASP A 55 12.92 -5.80 6.58
C ASP A 55 12.73 -5.03 7.88
N ALA A 56 13.53 -5.38 8.89
CA ALA A 56 13.55 -4.63 10.14
C ALA A 56 14.13 -3.24 9.90
N LEU A 57 13.38 -2.21 10.28
CA LEU A 57 13.82 -0.82 10.15
C LEU A 57 14.29 -0.29 11.50
N THR A 58 15.35 0.51 11.47
CA THR A 58 15.73 1.35 12.61
C THR A 58 14.62 2.37 12.85
N THR A 59 14.18 2.52 14.11
CA THR A 59 13.23 3.58 14.46
C THR A 59 13.98 4.91 14.41
N PRO A 60 13.57 5.86 13.55
CA PRO A 60 14.25 7.14 13.49
C PRO A 60 14.02 7.92 14.77
N THR A 61 15.05 8.66 15.16
CA THR A 61 15.00 9.58 16.29
C THR A 61 15.07 11.01 15.76
N THR A 62 14.77 12.00 16.60
CA THR A 62 14.95 13.41 16.26
C THR A 62 16.42 13.84 16.27
N ALA A 63 17.36 12.94 16.61
CA ALA A 63 18.75 13.29 16.88
C ALA A 63 19.63 13.29 15.63
N ASP A 64 19.29 12.49 14.60
CA ASP A 64 20.15 12.25 13.45
C ASP A 64 19.39 12.33 12.11
N ILE A 65 20.10 12.69 11.05
CA ILE A 65 19.60 12.62 9.68
C ILE A 65 19.72 11.16 9.20
N PRO A 66 18.63 10.52 8.75
CA PRO A 66 18.69 9.13 8.30
C PRO A 66 19.65 8.98 7.11
N THR A 67 20.41 7.90 7.11
CA THR A 67 21.23 7.51 5.95
C THR A 67 20.33 7.15 4.76
N ALA A 68 20.87 7.18 3.54
CA ALA A 68 20.12 6.76 2.35
C ALA A 68 19.58 5.32 2.47
N SER A 69 20.35 4.42 3.10
CA SER A 69 19.90 3.04 3.36
C SER A 69 18.71 2.99 4.31
N GLU A 70 18.69 3.84 5.34
CA GLU A 70 17.56 3.91 6.27
C GLU A 70 16.34 4.52 5.58
N LEU A 71 16.55 5.59 4.80
CA LEU A 71 15.54 6.23 3.96
C LEU A 71 14.86 5.25 2.99
N ASN A 72 15.64 4.38 2.35
CA ASN A 72 15.13 3.37 1.41
C ASN A 72 14.36 2.24 2.10
N GLY A 73 14.54 2.04 3.41
CA GLY A 73 13.93 0.92 4.12
C GLY A 73 12.39 0.92 4.09
N ILE A 74 11.76 2.10 4.21
CA ILE A 74 10.30 2.22 4.09
C ILE A 74 9.81 1.88 2.67
N PRO A 75 10.24 2.59 1.60
CA PRO A 75 9.74 2.33 0.27
C PRO A 75 10.04 0.90 -0.20
N THR A 76 11.18 0.30 0.19
CA THR A 76 11.46 -1.11 -0.13
C THR A 76 10.45 -2.06 0.54
N ASN A 77 10.07 -1.80 1.79
CA ASN A 77 9.06 -2.61 2.47
C ASN A 77 7.67 -2.47 1.84
N ILE A 78 7.31 -1.26 1.38
CA ILE A 78 6.06 -1.02 0.66
C ILE A 78 6.10 -1.73 -0.71
N GLU A 79 7.20 -1.63 -1.45
CA GLU A 79 7.36 -2.27 -2.76
C GLU A 79 7.35 -3.80 -2.64
N ARG A 80 7.90 -4.37 -1.57
CA ARG A 80 7.76 -5.82 -1.28
C ARG A 80 6.31 -6.25 -1.13
N LEU A 81 5.50 -5.48 -0.39
CA LEU A 81 4.06 -5.75 -0.26
C LEU A 81 3.37 -5.62 -1.63
N ARG A 82 3.67 -4.54 -2.34
CA ARG A 82 3.09 -4.25 -3.66
C ARG A 82 3.40 -5.36 -4.67
N SER A 83 4.67 -5.71 -4.81
CA SER A 83 5.16 -6.74 -5.75
C SER A 83 4.62 -8.13 -5.42
N TRP A 84 4.58 -8.48 -4.13
CA TRP A 84 3.95 -9.73 -3.70
C TRP A 84 2.47 -9.77 -4.10
N LEU A 85 1.74 -8.68 -3.88
CA LEU A 85 0.34 -8.59 -4.26
C LEU A 85 0.12 -8.58 -5.77
N ALA A 86 0.92 -7.85 -6.54
CA ALA A 86 0.87 -7.88 -8.00
C ALA A 86 1.06 -9.30 -8.57
N THR A 87 1.79 -10.15 -7.85
CA THR A 87 2.00 -11.56 -8.21
C THR A 87 0.86 -12.47 -7.76
N ASN A 88 0.26 -12.21 -6.59
CA ASN A 88 -0.65 -13.15 -5.92
C ASN A 88 -2.13 -12.71 -5.92
N ALA A 89 -2.43 -11.47 -6.30
CA ALA A 89 -3.76 -10.89 -6.29
C ALA A 89 -3.99 -10.03 -7.55
N PRO A 90 -5.14 -10.16 -8.22
CA PRO A 90 -5.51 -9.29 -9.32
C PRO A 90 -5.95 -7.92 -8.76
N ILE A 91 -5.01 -6.99 -8.63
CA ILE A 91 -5.31 -5.59 -8.27
C ILE A 91 -5.33 -4.78 -9.56
N ALA A 92 -6.50 -4.24 -9.90
CA ALA A 92 -6.68 -3.35 -11.04
C ALA A 92 -6.97 -1.94 -10.50
N ASP A 93 -5.91 -1.22 -10.16
CA ASP A 93 -5.97 0.18 -9.75
C ASP A 93 -4.76 0.94 -10.34
N ASP A 94 -5.02 2.07 -10.99
CA ASP A 94 -4.00 2.89 -11.65
C ASP A 94 -3.06 3.57 -10.63
N ASP A 95 -3.47 3.71 -9.36
CA ASP A 95 -2.61 4.16 -8.27
C ASP A 95 -1.74 3.02 -7.69
N PHE A 96 -1.94 1.75 -8.10
CA PHE A 96 -1.14 0.59 -7.67
C PHE A 96 0.12 0.35 -8.54
N VAL A 97 0.89 1.40 -8.73
CA VAL A 97 2.12 1.38 -9.55
C VAL A 97 3.38 1.14 -8.72
N GLU A 98 4.43 0.69 -9.39
CA GLU A 98 5.77 0.56 -8.80
C GLU A 98 6.22 1.90 -8.22
N ILE A 99 6.69 1.87 -6.97
CA ILE A 99 7.25 3.04 -6.32
C ILE A 99 8.78 2.98 -6.39
N LYS A 100 9.41 4.16 -6.45
CA LYS A 100 10.86 4.24 -6.33
C LYS A 100 11.29 3.92 -4.90
N ASP A 101 12.24 3.00 -4.74
CA ASP A 101 12.79 2.56 -3.45
C ASP A 101 14.32 2.52 -3.39
N ASP A 102 15.01 2.95 -4.46
CA ASP A 102 16.45 2.89 -4.64
C ASP A 102 17.10 4.30 -4.68
N TYR A 103 16.88 5.11 -3.63
CA TYR A 103 17.49 6.44 -3.57
C TYR A 103 18.99 6.36 -3.26
N SER A 104 19.79 7.08 -4.06
CA SER A 104 21.24 7.16 -3.92
C SER A 104 21.66 8.21 -2.89
N ALA A 105 22.78 7.97 -2.20
CA ALA A 105 23.38 8.97 -1.32
C ALA A 105 24.21 9.98 -2.11
N GLY A 106 24.00 11.27 -1.86
CA GLY A 106 24.84 12.34 -2.43
C GLY A 106 24.10 13.68 -2.47
N GLN A 107 24.85 14.80 -2.51
CA GLN A 107 24.25 16.14 -2.60
C GLN A 107 23.57 16.42 -3.96
N SER A 108 23.98 15.70 -5.00
CA SER A 108 23.41 15.84 -6.35
C SER A 108 22.40 14.75 -6.68
N GLU A 109 22.15 13.84 -5.76
CA GLU A 109 21.18 12.76 -5.93
C GLU A 109 19.78 13.25 -5.56
N THR A 110 18.78 12.73 -6.26
CA THR A 110 17.37 13.05 -5.99
C THR A 110 16.93 12.39 -4.70
N ALA A 111 16.44 13.19 -3.74
CA ALA A 111 15.75 12.70 -2.55
C ALA A 111 14.25 12.49 -2.83
N PRO A 112 13.54 11.67 -2.03
CA PRO A 112 12.09 11.57 -2.13
C PRO A 112 11.43 12.95 -1.90
N ASP A 113 10.53 13.32 -2.81
CA ASP A 113 9.73 14.52 -2.71
C ASP A 113 8.31 14.20 -2.20
N TYR A 114 7.46 15.22 -2.11
CA TYR A 114 6.08 15.05 -1.64
C TYR A 114 5.25 14.15 -2.57
N ILE A 115 5.59 14.08 -3.87
CA ILE A 115 4.90 13.21 -4.84
C ILE A 115 5.23 11.75 -4.51
N ALA A 116 6.51 11.44 -4.31
CA ALA A 116 6.95 10.11 -3.92
C ALA A 116 6.27 9.66 -2.62
N VAL A 117 6.28 10.52 -1.59
CA VAL A 117 5.64 10.20 -0.31
C VAL A 117 4.13 10.00 -0.45
N ASN A 118 3.44 10.81 -1.25
CA ASN A 118 2.02 10.62 -1.52
C ASN A 118 1.76 9.26 -2.18
N SER A 119 2.59 8.87 -3.17
CA SER A 119 2.51 7.55 -3.81
C SER A 119 2.72 6.41 -2.80
N TRP A 120 3.69 6.54 -1.89
CA TRP A 120 3.91 5.53 -0.84
C TRP A 120 2.68 5.34 0.03
N GLU A 121 2.10 6.42 0.52
CA GLU A 121 0.92 6.36 1.41
C GLU A 121 -0.34 5.89 0.67
N LYS A 122 -0.51 6.24 -0.62
CA LYS A 122 -1.60 5.69 -1.46
C LYS A 122 -1.50 4.19 -1.62
N VAL A 123 -0.32 3.66 -1.97
CA VAL A 123 -0.13 2.23 -2.17
C VAL A 123 -0.43 1.47 -0.88
N ILE A 124 0.08 1.96 0.26
CA ILE A 124 -0.23 1.35 1.57
C ILE A 124 -1.73 1.37 1.84
N ASP A 125 -2.41 2.50 1.61
CA ASP A 125 -3.84 2.62 1.87
C ASP A 125 -4.64 1.67 0.99
N LEU A 126 -4.36 1.62 -0.30
CA LEU A 126 -5.04 0.70 -1.22
C LEU A 126 -4.91 -0.75 -0.75
N ILE A 127 -3.69 -1.17 -0.43
CA ILE A 127 -3.42 -2.51 0.11
C ILE A 127 -4.26 -2.75 1.36
N TYR A 128 -4.22 -1.81 2.29
CA TYR A 128 -4.92 -1.95 3.56
C TYR A 128 -6.44 -2.04 3.36
N GLN A 129 -7.03 -1.21 2.49
CA GLN A 129 -8.47 -1.19 2.23
C GLN A 129 -8.95 -2.49 1.57
N ILE A 130 -8.17 -3.05 0.63
CA ILE A 130 -8.49 -4.31 -0.04
C ILE A 130 -8.67 -5.45 0.97
N TYR A 131 -7.81 -5.52 1.99
CA TYR A 131 -7.75 -6.66 2.91
C TYR A 131 -8.39 -6.41 4.28
N LYS A 132 -8.58 -5.16 4.69
CA LYS A 132 -9.27 -4.82 5.95
C LYS A 132 -10.77 -4.67 5.76
N SER A 133 -11.23 -4.24 4.58
CA SER A 133 -12.65 -4.31 4.26
C SER A 133 -13.02 -5.78 4.12
N PRO A 134 -14.10 -6.30 4.74
CA PRO A 134 -14.64 -7.55 4.30
C PRO A 134 -14.97 -7.34 2.82
N TYR A 135 -14.23 -7.97 1.94
CA TYR A 135 -14.66 -8.15 0.56
C TYR A 135 -15.95 -8.97 0.66
N THR A 136 -17.09 -8.30 0.90
CA THR A 136 -18.35 -8.77 0.38
C THR A 136 -18.07 -8.79 -1.10
N ALA A 137 -17.68 -9.96 -1.61
CA ALA A 137 -17.90 -10.23 -2.99
C ALA A 137 -19.39 -9.94 -3.19
N ASP A 138 -19.69 -8.77 -3.76
CA ASP A 138 -20.82 -8.64 -4.66
C ASP A 138 -20.49 -9.58 -5.82
N THR A 139 -20.51 -10.89 -5.56
CA THR A 139 -20.97 -11.81 -6.56
C THR A 139 -22.38 -11.32 -6.83
N PRO A 140 -22.68 -10.72 -8.00
CA PRO A 140 -24.07 -10.56 -8.36
C PRO A 140 -24.71 -11.93 -8.13
N PRO A 141 -25.86 -12.02 -7.44
CA PRO A 141 -26.52 -13.30 -7.28
C PRO A 141 -26.62 -13.91 -8.67
N ILE A 142 -26.27 -15.19 -8.81
CA ILE A 142 -26.51 -15.94 -10.05
C ILE A 142 -28.03 -16.02 -10.20
N THR A 143 -28.65 -14.95 -10.68
CA THR A 143 -30.02 -14.93 -11.18
C THR A 143 -29.97 -15.40 -12.62
N GLY A 144 -29.52 -16.64 -12.76
CA GLY A 144 -29.52 -17.40 -13.98
C GLY A 144 -29.86 -18.82 -13.57
N VAL A 145 -31.16 -19.11 -13.46
CA VAL A 145 -31.60 -20.50 -13.47
C VAL A 145 -31.15 -21.04 -14.83
N ALA A 146 -30.08 -21.82 -14.84
CA ALA A 146 -29.77 -22.65 -15.99
C ALA A 146 -30.90 -23.68 -16.07
N VAL A 147 -31.82 -23.49 -17.01
CA VAL A 147 -32.79 -24.52 -17.37
C VAL A 147 -31.99 -25.65 -18.02
N CYS A 148 -31.67 -26.67 -17.24
CA CYS A 148 -31.12 -27.90 -17.75
C CYS A 148 -32.24 -28.73 -18.40
N GLY A 149 -32.25 -28.74 -19.73
CA GLY A 149 -32.77 -29.82 -20.56
C GLY A 149 -34.29 -29.99 -20.62
N GLU A 150 -34.95 -29.32 -21.57
CA GLU A 150 -36.09 -29.94 -22.25
C GLU A 150 -35.56 -30.89 -23.32
N TYR A 151 -35.47 -32.19 -23.00
CA TYR A 151 -35.47 -33.23 -24.02
C TYR A 151 -36.89 -33.37 -24.54
N ASN A 152 -37.17 -32.76 -25.68
CA ASN A 152 -38.40 -32.97 -26.43
C ASN A 152 -38.32 -34.35 -27.10
N LEU A 153 -38.60 -35.42 -26.35
CA LEU A 153 -38.87 -36.73 -26.90
C LEU A 153 -40.32 -36.74 -27.39
N GLY A 154 -40.53 -36.23 -28.60
CA GLY A 154 -41.77 -36.45 -29.35
C GLY A 154 -41.92 -37.93 -29.64
N PHE A 155 -42.71 -38.61 -28.80
CA PHE A 155 -43.44 -39.80 -29.19
C PHE A 155 -44.86 -39.36 -29.54
N GLU A 156 -45.16 -39.34 -30.84
CA GLU A 156 -46.45 -39.70 -31.45
C GLU A 156 -46.24 -39.89 -32.97
#